data_AF-A0A3N0W910-F1
#
_entry.id   AF-A0A3N0W910-F1
#
_cell.length_a   1.000
_cell.length_b   1.000
_cell.length_c   1.000
_cell.angle_alpha   90.00
_cell.angle_beta   90.00
_cell.angle_gamma   90.00
#
_symmetry.space_group_name_H-M   'P 1'
#
loop_
_entity.id
_entity.type
_entity.pdbx_description
1 polymer ?
#
loop_
_entity_poly.entity_id
_entity_poly.type
_entity_poly.pdbx_seq_one_letter_code
_entity_poly.pdbx_strand_id
1 'polypeptide(L)'
;MKKILLVSTILFLAQNVFAQNKLPKNLKQVVMYLDKNCPDNIKIQIKNTHQDSLIYTVYPFAKSKPYKDYRTIFNWTSENGNPKITKYLDKKGIFDHHSKVLLYSFKQYLINGKIKEKDILRKYIKFQKQLDDKNKIKYITDTINKVYIPKDLEDCFVQINTFWNDSIKAKVKTLEENEFTGKVHLGFGTWMRNNWQLWGGSRLSKYFNDLNIYHPDDMSGIILVSYHRHLNNKEIRLEEQVKYYQDYWENSKKMELKGKIEAFSKYKIGDTLEFGYQKGFVSKEQEDKYDNGICTAKGIITERNEKDFLIKVKLIETCDKKGIIYYDNDGDIIYDPKTKRSGSPPKRIIKKVKRNKEQWFEYKDWETVE
;
A
#
# COMPACT_ATOMS: atom_id res chain seq x y z
N MET A 1 -65.39 -40.49 3.97
CA MET A 1 -64.03 -41.06 3.79
C MET A 1 -63.39 -40.49 2.52
N LYS A 2 -62.50 -39.52 2.65
CA LYS A 2 -61.54 -39.13 1.60
C LYS A 2 -60.20 -38.85 2.28
N LYS A 3 -59.25 -39.76 2.11
CA LYS A 3 -57.85 -39.59 2.56
C LYS A 3 -57.16 -38.66 1.56
N ILE A 4 -56.72 -37.49 2.01
CA ILE A 4 -55.81 -36.63 1.25
C ILE A 4 -54.39 -37.08 1.60
N LEU A 5 -53.69 -37.64 0.61
CA LEU A 5 -52.31 -38.08 0.70
C LEU A 5 -51.41 -36.84 0.48
N LEU A 6 -50.80 -36.32 1.54
CA LEU A 6 -49.82 -35.24 1.44
C LEU A 6 -48.47 -35.85 1.05
N VAL A 7 -48.08 -35.73 -0.22
CA VAL A 7 -46.74 -36.11 -0.70
C VAL A 7 -45.79 -34.98 -0.31
N SER A 8 -44.97 -35.21 0.71
CA SER A 8 -43.87 -34.32 1.09
C SER A 8 -42.68 -34.58 0.16
N THR A 9 -42.47 -33.69 -0.80
CA THR A 9 -41.28 -33.65 -1.63
C THR A 9 -40.13 -33.07 -0.80
N ILE A 10 -39.30 -33.94 -0.21
CA ILE A 10 -38.06 -33.54 0.46
C ILE A 10 -37.06 -33.13 -0.64
N LEU A 11 -36.95 -31.82 -0.86
CA LEU A 11 -35.89 -31.22 -1.68
C LEU A 11 -34.57 -31.39 -0.91
N PHE A 12 -33.74 -32.35 -1.33
CA PHE A 12 -32.33 -32.41 -0.90
C PHE A 12 -31.60 -31.20 -1.50
N LEU A 13 -31.52 -30.11 -0.75
CA LEU A 13 -30.56 -29.04 -1.01
C LEU A 13 -29.17 -29.60 -0.68
N ALA A 14 -28.47 -30.06 -1.72
CA ALA A 14 -27.04 -30.34 -1.66
C ALA A 14 -26.31 -29.06 -1.27
N GLN A 15 -25.97 -28.93 0.02
CA GLN A 15 -25.03 -27.92 0.48
C GLN A 15 -23.68 -28.23 -0.15
N ASN A 16 -23.32 -27.45 -1.18
CA ASN A 16 -21.96 -27.38 -1.68
C ASN A 16 -21.08 -26.87 -0.53
N VAL A 17 -20.48 -27.79 0.19
CA VAL A 17 -19.37 -27.53 1.10
C VAL A 17 -18.26 -26.94 0.25
N PHE A 18 -18.08 -25.62 0.31
CA PHE A 18 -16.91 -24.94 -0.25
C PHE A 18 -15.67 -25.51 0.47
N ALA A 19 -15.08 -26.55 -0.14
CA ALA A 19 -13.75 -27.00 0.23
C ALA A 19 -12.83 -25.77 0.18
N GLN A 20 -12.15 -25.46 1.29
CA GLN A 20 -11.09 -24.46 1.30
C GLN A 20 -10.11 -24.81 0.17
N ASN A 21 -10.20 -24.09 -0.95
CA ASN A 21 -9.33 -24.33 -2.10
C ASN A 21 -7.89 -24.13 -1.63
N LYS A 22 -7.12 -25.23 -1.60
CA LYS A 22 -5.70 -25.20 -1.20
C LYS A 22 -4.98 -24.16 -2.04
N LEU A 23 -4.30 -23.22 -1.39
CA LEU A 23 -3.51 -22.18 -2.05
C LEU A 23 -2.18 -22.76 -2.61
N PRO A 24 -1.74 -22.36 -3.82
CA PRO A 24 -0.54 -22.92 -4.44
C PRO A 24 0.73 -22.52 -3.69
N LYS A 25 1.71 -23.42 -3.61
CA LYS A 25 2.99 -23.19 -2.91
C LYS A 25 4.20 -23.06 -3.85
N ASN A 26 4.02 -23.38 -5.13
CA ASN A 26 5.05 -23.36 -6.16
C ASN A 26 4.40 -23.29 -7.55
N LEU A 27 5.20 -23.11 -8.62
CA LEU A 27 4.68 -22.94 -9.98
C LEU A 27 3.95 -24.18 -10.51
N LYS A 28 4.34 -25.39 -10.10
CA LYS A 28 3.64 -26.62 -10.46
C LYS A 28 2.20 -26.62 -9.93
N GLN A 29 1.99 -26.21 -8.68
CA GLN A 29 0.65 -26.09 -8.10
C GLN A 29 -0.15 -24.93 -8.70
N VAL A 30 0.52 -23.82 -9.05
CA VAL A 30 -0.13 -22.69 -9.74
C VAL A 30 -0.77 -23.18 -11.04
N VAL A 31 -0.02 -23.83 -11.93
CA VAL A 31 -0.58 -24.26 -13.22
C VAL A 31 -1.64 -25.35 -13.05
N MET A 32 -1.46 -26.27 -12.10
CA MET A 32 -2.45 -27.31 -11.79
C MET A 32 -3.78 -26.71 -11.30
N TYR A 33 -3.76 -25.70 -10.42
CA TYR A 33 -4.97 -25.06 -9.92
C TYR A 33 -5.61 -24.12 -10.93
N LEU A 34 -4.82 -23.42 -11.74
CA LEU A 34 -5.34 -22.60 -12.82
C LEU A 34 -5.96 -23.46 -13.93
N ASP A 35 -5.35 -24.59 -14.27
CA ASP A 35 -5.95 -25.49 -15.27
C ASP A 35 -7.29 -26.05 -14.80
N LYS A 36 -7.41 -26.39 -13.51
CA LYS A 36 -8.67 -26.88 -12.96
C LYS A 36 -9.77 -25.81 -12.91
N ASN A 37 -9.43 -24.57 -12.56
CA ASN A 37 -10.42 -23.58 -12.12
C ASN A 37 -10.54 -22.35 -13.04
N CYS A 38 -9.61 -22.15 -13.99
CA CYS A 38 -9.69 -21.03 -14.93
C CYS A 38 -10.76 -21.31 -16.00
N PRO A 39 -11.70 -20.40 -16.27
CA PRO A 39 -12.67 -20.58 -17.35
C PRO A 39 -11.99 -20.67 -18.72
N ASP A 40 -12.56 -21.46 -19.64
CA ASP A 40 -11.93 -21.78 -20.93
C ASP A 40 -11.71 -20.54 -21.82
N ASN A 41 -12.64 -19.58 -21.81
CA ASN A 41 -12.45 -18.33 -22.54
C ASN A 41 -11.23 -17.53 -22.05
N ILE A 42 -10.98 -17.51 -20.73
CA ILE A 42 -9.78 -16.91 -20.14
C ILE A 42 -8.53 -17.72 -20.54
N LYS A 43 -8.60 -19.07 -20.51
CA LYS A 43 -7.48 -19.93 -20.96
C LYS A 43 -7.10 -19.64 -22.41
N ILE A 44 -8.09 -19.55 -23.31
CA ILE A 44 -7.88 -19.26 -24.73
C ILE A 44 -7.21 -17.88 -24.89
N GLN A 45 -7.70 -16.86 -24.19
CA GLN A 45 -7.11 -15.53 -24.25
C GLN A 45 -5.66 -15.52 -23.75
N ILE A 46 -5.38 -16.15 -22.60
CA ILE A 46 -4.02 -16.28 -22.04
C ILE A 46 -3.08 -17.02 -23.00
N LYS A 47 -3.56 -18.12 -23.61
CA LYS A 47 -2.79 -18.93 -24.55
C LYS A 47 -2.40 -18.11 -25.79
N ASN A 48 -3.34 -17.36 -26.34
CA ASN A 48 -3.18 -16.66 -27.63
C ASN A 48 -2.56 -15.26 -27.51
N THR A 49 -2.60 -14.62 -26.35
CA THR A 49 -2.07 -13.26 -26.17
C THR A 49 -0.55 -13.23 -26.22
N HIS A 50 0.04 -12.25 -26.93
CA HIS A 50 1.49 -12.05 -26.95
C HIS A 50 2.06 -11.89 -25.52
N GLN A 51 3.28 -12.37 -25.29
CA GLN A 51 3.85 -12.40 -23.94
C GLN A 51 3.92 -11.02 -23.28
N ASP A 52 4.26 -9.98 -24.04
CA ASP A 52 4.42 -8.62 -23.52
C ASP A 52 3.07 -7.99 -23.13
N SER A 53 1.99 -8.46 -23.73
CA SER A 53 0.63 -8.01 -23.43
C SER A 53 -0.08 -8.92 -22.43
N LEU A 54 0.58 -9.98 -21.96
CA LEU A 54 -0.06 -11.04 -21.19
C LEU A 54 -0.68 -10.51 -19.90
N ILE A 55 -0.02 -9.57 -19.22
CA ILE A 55 -0.54 -9.01 -17.96
C ILE A 55 -1.90 -8.29 -18.13
N TYR A 56 -2.25 -7.84 -19.34
CA TYR A 56 -3.52 -7.18 -19.66
C TYR A 56 -4.68 -8.16 -19.94
N THR A 57 -4.46 -9.47 -19.88
CA THR A 57 -5.53 -10.47 -20.11
C THR A 57 -6.37 -10.74 -18.87
N VAL A 58 -5.96 -10.26 -17.70
CA VAL A 58 -6.64 -10.53 -16.43
C VAL A 58 -6.66 -9.29 -15.53
N TYR A 59 -7.46 -9.32 -14.47
CA TYR A 59 -7.46 -8.29 -13.44
C TYR A 59 -6.06 -8.08 -12.85
N PRO A 60 -5.65 -6.84 -12.52
CA PRO A 60 -6.42 -5.59 -12.57
C PRO A 60 -6.34 -4.84 -13.91
N PHE A 61 -5.57 -5.34 -14.88
CA PHE A 61 -5.24 -4.56 -16.08
C PHE A 61 -6.16 -4.81 -17.27
N ALA A 62 -6.92 -5.92 -17.26
CA ALA A 62 -7.94 -6.18 -18.27
C ALA A 62 -9.07 -5.14 -18.22
N LYS A 63 -9.48 -4.66 -19.40
CA LYS A 63 -10.50 -3.60 -19.53
C LYS A 63 -11.93 -4.12 -19.67
N SER A 64 -12.12 -5.31 -20.24
CA SER A 64 -13.44 -5.86 -20.59
C SER A 64 -13.80 -7.09 -19.76
N LYS A 65 -15.12 -7.32 -19.60
CA LYS A 65 -15.62 -8.59 -19.04
C LYS A 65 -15.46 -9.72 -20.05
N PRO A 66 -15.28 -10.98 -19.60
CA PRO A 66 -15.15 -11.40 -18.20
C PRO A 66 -13.73 -11.25 -17.62
N TYR A 67 -12.76 -10.85 -18.44
CA TYR A 67 -11.33 -10.80 -18.11
C TYR A 67 -10.99 -9.90 -16.92
N LYS A 68 -11.64 -8.74 -16.84
CA LYS A 68 -11.49 -7.81 -15.70
C LYS A 68 -12.05 -8.35 -14.39
N ASP A 69 -12.92 -9.37 -14.43
CA ASP A 69 -13.51 -9.98 -13.24
C ASP A 69 -12.70 -11.22 -12.79
N TYR A 70 -11.75 -11.70 -13.61
CA TYR A 70 -10.89 -12.82 -13.25
C TYR A 70 -9.74 -12.38 -12.32
N ARG A 71 -9.98 -12.48 -11.00
CA ARG A 71 -9.06 -12.00 -9.95
C ARG A 71 -8.11 -13.04 -9.38
N THR A 72 -8.21 -14.32 -9.78
CA THR A 72 -7.50 -15.43 -9.11
C THR A 72 -5.99 -15.21 -8.97
N ILE A 73 -5.30 -14.83 -10.05
CA ILE A 73 -3.86 -14.61 -10.01
C ILE A 73 -3.52 -13.39 -9.13
N PHE A 74 -4.26 -12.29 -9.29
CA PHE A 74 -4.09 -11.10 -8.45
C PHE A 74 -4.30 -11.43 -6.97
N ASN A 75 -5.35 -12.15 -6.60
CA ASN A 75 -5.62 -12.52 -5.22
C ASN A 75 -4.53 -13.42 -4.61
N TRP A 76 -3.74 -14.13 -5.43
CA TRP A 76 -2.61 -14.89 -4.93
C TRP A 76 -1.34 -14.05 -4.74
N THR A 77 -1.22 -12.94 -5.44
CA THR A 77 0.00 -12.13 -5.51
C THR A 77 -0.16 -10.73 -4.93
N SER A 78 -1.38 -10.35 -4.55
CA SER A 78 -1.67 -9.14 -3.80
C SER A 78 -1.02 -9.21 -2.42
N GLU A 79 -0.90 -8.05 -1.79
CA GLU A 79 -0.33 -7.88 -0.46
C GLU A 79 -0.89 -8.91 0.54
N ASN A 80 -2.21 -8.94 0.73
CA ASN A 80 -2.88 -9.91 1.62
C ASN A 80 -3.24 -11.23 0.93
N GLY A 81 -2.51 -11.60 -0.13
CA GLY A 81 -2.82 -12.71 -1.01
C GLY A 81 -2.35 -14.08 -0.50
N ASN A 82 -1.58 -14.80 -1.33
CA ASN A 82 -1.06 -16.10 -0.97
C ASN A 82 0.43 -16.02 -0.60
N PRO A 83 0.76 -16.00 0.69
CA PRO A 83 2.13 -15.81 1.14
C PRO A 83 3.05 -16.99 0.81
N LYS A 84 2.51 -18.17 0.49
CA LYS A 84 3.33 -19.34 0.16
C LYS A 84 3.94 -19.22 -1.23
N ILE A 85 3.16 -18.74 -2.21
CA ILE A 85 3.67 -18.57 -3.57
C ILE A 85 4.55 -17.33 -3.70
N THR A 86 4.24 -16.22 -3.03
CA THR A 86 5.06 -15.00 -3.05
C THR A 86 6.42 -15.28 -2.41
N LYS A 87 6.45 -15.85 -1.19
CA LYS A 87 7.71 -16.28 -0.54
C LYS A 87 8.50 -17.30 -1.35
N TYR A 88 7.81 -18.19 -2.09
CA TYR A 88 8.48 -19.12 -2.98
C TYR A 88 9.26 -18.37 -4.07
N LEU A 89 8.66 -17.36 -4.70
CA LEU A 89 9.29 -16.54 -5.72
C LEU A 89 10.37 -15.61 -5.15
N ASP A 90 10.15 -15.03 -3.98
CA ASP A 90 11.12 -14.17 -3.30
C ASP A 90 12.41 -14.93 -2.99
N LYS A 91 12.28 -16.17 -2.47
CA LYS A 91 13.43 -17.06 -2.25
C LYS A 91 14.17 -17.44 -3.53
N LYS A 92 13.55 -17.27 -4.70
CA LYS A 92 14.17 -17.45 -6.01
C LYS A 92 14.72 -16.14 -6.60
N GLY A 93 14.59 -15.01 -5.90
CA GLY A 93 15.09 -13.71 -6.35
C GLY A 93 14.14 -12.97 -7.28
N ILE A 94 12.83 -13.18 -7.16
CA ILE A 94 11.80 -12.50 -7.95
C ILE A 94 10.83 -11.84 -6.97
N PHE A 95 10.78 -10.50 -6.90
CA PHE A 95 9.95 -9.83 -5.89
C PHE A 95 8.87 -8.90 -6.47
N ASP A 96 9.05 -8.27 -7.64
CA ASP A 96 8.06 -7.28 -8.15
C ASP A 96 7.00 -7.86 -9.09
N HIS A 97 7.26 -9.06 -9.64
CA HIS A 97 6.57 -9.52 -10.84
C HIS A 97 5.88 -10.87 -10.68
N HIS A 98 5.45 -11.18 -9.46
CA HIS A 98 4.81 -12.45 -9.14
C HIS A 98 3.63 -12.78 -10.07
N SER A 99 2.70 -11.85 -10.30
CA SER A 99 1.57 -12.06 -11.21
C SER A 99 2.01 -12.40 -12.64
N LYS A 100 3.03 -11.70 -13.15
CA LYS A 100 3.58 -11.96 -14.49
C LYS A 100 4.19 -13.35 -14.56
N VAL A 101 4.91 -13.78 -13.52
CA VAL A 101 5.51 -15.12 -13.46
C VAL A 101 4.44 -16.21 -13.46
N LEU A 102 3.39 -16.03 -12.65
CA LEU A 102 2.30 -17.02 -12.55
C LEU A 102 1.55 -17.14 -13.87
N LEU A 103 1.21 -15.99 -14.48
CA LEU A 103 0.47 -15.93 -15.73
C LEU A 103 1.30 -16.49 -16.90
N TYR A 104 2.59 -16.16 -16.97
CA TYR A 104 3.50 -16.73 -17.96
C TYR A 104 3.66 -18.24 -17.79
N SER A 105 3.78 -18.72 -16.54
CA SER A 105 3.84 -20.16 -16.25
C SER A 105 2.59 -20.88 -16.75
N PHE A 106 1.41 -20.29 -16.52
CA PHE A 106 0.16 -20.85 -16.99
C PHE A 106 0.05 -20.85 -18.52
N LYS A 107 0.45 -19.76 -19.19
CA LYS A 107 0.55 -19.73 -20.65
C LYS A 107 1.46 -20.85 -21.19
N GLN A 108 2.65 -21.03 -20.60
CA GLN A 108 3.58 -22.09 -21.02
C GLN A 108 2.96 -23.49 -20.86
N TYR A 109 2.20 -23.71 -19.78
CA TYR A 109 1.46 -24.95 -19.58
C TYR A 109 0.37 -25.16 -20.64
N LEU A 110 -0.44 -24.14 -20.95
CA LEU A 110 -1.51 -24.23 -21.95
C LEU A 110 -1.00 -24.52 -23.38
N ILE A 111 0.25 -24.16 -23.68
CA ILE A 111 0.90 -24.41 -24.97
C ILE A 111 1.56 -25.80 -24.99
N ASN A 112 2.29 -26.16 -23.93
CA ASN A 112 3.19 -27.32 -23.96
C ASN A 112 2.70 -28.53 -23.15
N GLY A 113 1.59 -28.41 -22.42
CA GLY A 113 1.12 -29.40 -21.44
C GLY A 113 1.98 -29.51 -20.18
N LYS A 114 3.12 -28.81 -20.11
CA LYS A 114 4.05 -28.79 -18.97
C LYS A 114 4.81 -27.46 -18.87
N ILE A 115 5.32 -27.16 -17.69
CA ILE A 115 6.22 -26.01 -17.47
C ILE A 115 7.68 -26.44 -17.38
N LYS A 116 8.58 -25.63 -17.94
CA LYS A 116 10.02 -25.69 -17.67
C LYS A 116 10.36 -24.68 -16.58
N GLU A 117 10.13 -25.06 -15.32
CA GLU A 117 10.22 -24.15 -14.18
C GLU A 117 11.58 -23.42 -14.09
N LYS A 118 12.69 -24.13 -14.29
CA LYS A 118 14.04 -23.54 -14.27
C LYS A 118 14.20 -22.39 -15.29
N ASP A 119 13.63 -22.55 -16.48
CA ASP A 119 13.74 -21.55 -17.55
C ASP A 119 12.86 -20.34 -17.27
N ILE A 120 11.65 -20.57 -16.75
CA ILE A 120 10.74 -19.50 -16.30
C ILE A 120 11.40 -18.66 -15.19
N LEU A 121 11.93 -19.32 -14.15
CA LEU A 121 12.60 -18.64 -13.05
C LEU A 121 13.82 -17.86 -13.54
N ARG A 122 14.70 -18.47 -14.35
CA ARG A 122 15.88 -17.80 -14.90
C ARG A 122 15.51 -16.52 -15.65
N LYS A 123 14.46 -16.57 -16.47
CA LYS A 123 13.95 -15.41 -17.22
C LYS A 123 13.54 -14.26 -16.31
N TYR A 124 12.75 -14.54 -15.27
CA TYR A 124 12.25 -13.48 -14.38
C TYR A 124 13.29 -13.00 -13.37
N ILE A 125 14.25 -13.84 -12.97
CA ILE A 125 15.42 -13.41 -12.20
C ILE A 125 16.27 -12.44 -13.03
N LYS A 126 16.53 -12.76 -14.31
CA LYS A 126 17.25 -11.86 -15.22
C LYS A 126 16.49 -10.54 -15.38
N PHE A 127 15.16 -10.60 -15.54
CA PHE A 127 14.32 -9.41 -15.64
C PHE A 127 14.35 -8.56 -14.36
N GLN A 128 14.28 -9.19 -13.18
CA GLN A 128 14.41 -8.50 -11.89
C GLN A 128 15.76 -7.79 -11.77
N LYS A 129 16.85 -8.49 -12.09
CA LYS A 129 18.20 -7.90 -12.08
C LYS A 129 18.32 -6.70 -13.02
N GLN A 130 17.80 -6.83 -14.25
CA GLN A 130 17.80 -5.72 -15.22
C GLN A 130 17.05 -4.49 -14.71
N LEU A 131 15.94 -4.69 -13.99
CA LEU A 131 15.20 -3.59 -13.38
C LEU A 131 15.94 -2.96 -12.21
N ASP A 132 16.56 -3.78 -11.35
CA ASP A 132 17.36 -3.30 -10.23
C ASP A 132 18.56 -2.48 -10.74
N ASP A 133 19.22 -2.95 -11.81
CA ASP A 133 20.31 -2.23 -12.47
C ASP A 133 19.80 -0.92 -13.12
N LYS A 134 18.64 -0.95 -13.79
CA LYS A 134 17.98 0.26 -14.32
C LYS A 134 17.67 1.27 -13.22
N ASN A 135 17.20 0.80 -12.05
CA ASN A 135 16.90 1.66 -10.91
C ASN A 135 18.15 2.30 -10.33
N LYS A 136 19.31 1.61 -10.30
CA LYS A 136 20.59 2.22 -9.92
C LYS A 136 21.01 3.30 -10.92
N ILE A 137 20.89 3.00 -12.22
CA ILE A 137 21.20 3.95 -13.31
C ILE A 137 20.30 5.19 -13.23
N LYS A 138 19.05 5.05 -12.74
CA LYS A 138 18.09 6.16 -12.58
C LYS A 138 18.63 7.33 -11.75
N TYR A 139 19.49 7.06 -10.77
CA TYR A 139 20.07 8.06 -9.88
C TYR A 139 21.31 8.77 -10.45
N ILE A 140 21.78 8.36 -11.63
CA ILE A 140 22.95 8.95 -12.29
C ILE A 140 22.65 9.40 -13.73
N THR A 141 21.61 8.87 -14.36
CA THR A 141 21.22 9.21 -15.73
C THR A 141 20.68 10.63 -15.81
N ASP A 142 21.01 11.32 -16.91
CA ASP A 142 20.51 12.67 -17.19
C ASP A 142 19.11 12.70 -17.78
N THR A 143 18.64 11.57 -18.30
CA THR A 143 17.37 11.48 -19.01
C THR A 143 16.59 10.25 -18.53
N ILE A 144 15.33 10.47 -18.14
CA ILE A 144 14.38 9.41 -17.77
C ILE A 144 13.11 9.63 -18.58
N ASN A 145 12.62 8.60 -19.26
CA ASN A 145 11.40 8.67 -20.07
C ASN A 145 11.38 9.85 -21.07
N LYS A 146 12.53 10.12 -21.73
CA LYS A 146 12.75 11.24 -22.66
C LYS A 146 12.64 12.63 -22.03
N VAL A 147 12.64 12.73 -20.71
CA VAL A 147 12.69 13.99 -19.96
C VAL A 147 14.08 14.12 -19.37
N TYR A 148 14.73 15.25 -19.65
CA TYR A 148 15.98 15.60 -18.97
C TYR A 148 15.70 15.89 -17.49
N ILE A 149 16.51 15.32 -16.62
CA ILE A 149 16.39 15.39 -15.18
C ILE A 149 17.48 16.32 -14.68
N PRO A 150 17.18 17.46 -14.06
CA PRO A 150 18.22 18.32 -13.52
C PRO A 150 19.14 17.58 -12.53
N LYS A 151 20.42 17.92 -12.47
CA LYS A 151 21.35 17.32 -11.48
C LYS A 151 21.38 18.05 -10.14
N ASP A 152 21.08 19.35 -10.16
CA ASP A 152 21.13 20.27 -9.02
C ASP A 152 20.14 21.43 -9.25
N LEU A 153 20.18 22.44 -8.37
CA LEU A 153 19.26 23.57 -8.38
C LEU A 153 19.47 24.51 -9.58
N GLU A 154 20.72 24.77 -9.93
CA GLU A 154 21.12 25.63 -11.05
C GLU A 154 20.71 25.02 -12.38
N ASP A 155 20.89 23.70 -12.54
CA ASP A 155 20.42 22.96 -13.71
C ASP A 155 18.88 22.98 -13.79
N CYS A 156 18.16 23.03 -12.65
CA CYS A 156 16.71 23.25 -12.68
C CYS A 156 16.37 24.59 -13.34
N PHE A 157 17.10 25.66 -13.04
CA PHE A 157 16.84 26.98 -13.62
C PHE A 157 17.06 26.99 -15.13
N VAL A 158 18.13 26.33 -15.59
CA VAL A 158 18.39 26.13 -17.03
C VAL A 158 17.20 25.43 -17.69
N GLN A 159 16.68 24.36 -17.08
CA GLN A 159 15.51 23.66 -17.62
C GLN A 159 14.24 24.52 -17.59
N ILE A 160 13.97 25.23 -16.50
CA ILE A 160 12.78 26.10 -16.39
C ILE A 160 12.79 27.18 -17.48
N ASN A 161 13.95 27.75 -17.80
CA ASN A 161 14.10 28.73 -18.88
C ASN A 161 13.75 28.15 -20.27
N THR A 162 13.81 26.84 -20.47
CA THR A 162 13.36 26.20 -21.73
C THR A 162 11.84 26.09 -21.82
N PHE A 163 11.14 26.02 -20.68
CA PHE A 163 9.69 25.95 -20.63
C PHE A 163 9.05 27.34 -20.64
N TRP A 164 9.69 28.33 -20.01
CA TRP A 164 9.10 29.65 -19.77
C TRP A 164 9.78 30.73 -20.62
N ASN A 165 9.01 31.25 -21.57
CA ASN A 165 9.43 32.40 -22.37
C ASN A 165 9.56 33.69 -21.54
N ASP A 166 10.11 34.74 -22.14
CA ASP A 166 10.38 36.01 -21.47
C ASP A 166 9.13 36.68 -20.90
N SER A 167 7.97 36.51 -21.55
CA SER A 167 6.70 37.04 -21.04
C SER A 167 6.29 36.37 -19.72
N ILE A 168 6.42 35.03 -19.63
CA ILE A 168 6.13 34.29 -18.39
C ILE A 168 7.15 34.71 -17.32
N LYS A 169 8.44 34.75 -17.64
CA LYS A 169 9.48 35.18 -16.69
C LYS A 169 9.23 36.60 -16.17
N ALA A 170 8.83 37.53 -17.03
CA ALA A 170 8.47 38.89 -16.63
C ALA A 170 7.30 38.91 -15.65
N LYS A 171 6.24 38.13 -15.90
CA LYS A 171 5.12 37.97 -14.97
C LYS A 171 5.55 37.36 -13.64
N VAL A 172 6.42 36.36 -13.66
CA VAL A 172 6.94 35.73 -12.44
C VAL A 172 7.71 36.73 -11.59
N LYS A 173 8.54 37.59 -12.22
CA LYS A 173 9.31 38.63 -11.51
C LYS A 173 8.42 39.63 -10.76
N THR A 174 7.24 39.95 -11.30
CA THR A 174 6.32 40.92 -10.68
C THR A 174 5.51 40.38 -9.51
N LEU A 175 5.45 39.06 -9.33
CA LEU A 175 4.71 38.43 -8.24
C LEU A 175 5.56 38.40 -6.97
N GLU A 176 4.91 38.50 -5.82
CA GLU A 176 5.56 38.16 -4.56
C GLU A 176 5.86 36.66 -4.50
N GLU A 177 6.90 36.29 -3.74
CA GLU A 177 7.44 34.92 -3.70
C GLU A 177 6.37 33.89 -3.29
N ASN A 178 5.57 34.21 -2.27
CA ASN A 178 4.48 33.36 -1.78
C ASN A 178 3.33 33.25 -2.79
N GLU A 179 2.99 34.34 -3.48
CA GLU A 179 1.96 34.37 -4.50
C GLU A 179 2.38 33.52 -5.71
N PHE A 180 3.62 33.69 -6.17
CA PHE A 180 4.17 32.89 -7.28
C PHE A 180 4.17 31.40 -6.95
N THR A 181 4.75 31.02 -5.82
CA THR A 181 4.87 29.61 -5.41
C THR A 181 3.50 28.97 -5.22
N GLY A 182 2.55 29.67 -4.58
CA GLY A 182 1.17 29.21 -4.44
C GLY A 182 0.47 28.99 -5.78
N LYS A 183 0.59 29.94 -6.73
CA LYS A 183 -0.05 29.84 -8.05
C LYS A 183 0.44 28.64 -8.87
N VAL A 184 1.73 28.31 -8.78
CA VAL A 184 2.33 27.26 -9.61
C VAL A 184 2.42 25.90 -8.92
N HIS A 185 2.15 25.81 -7.63
CA HIS A 185 2.31 24.60 -6.80
C HIS A 185 1.59 23.35 -7.36
N LEU A 186 0.32 23.49 -7.73
CA LEU A 186 -0.50 22.39 -8.25
C LEU A 186 -0.36 22.19 -9.77
N GLY A 187 0.14 23.19 -10.50
CA GLY A 187 0.40 23.12 -11.92
C GLY A 187 1.82 22.65 -12.21
N PHE A 188 2.73 23.61 -12.38
CA PHE A 188 4.12 23.33 -12.71
C PHE A 188 4.85 22.57 -11.60
N GLY A 189 4.53 22.81 -10.32
CA GLY A 189 5.03 22.02 -9.19
C GLY A 189 4.73 20.53 -9.35
N THR A 190 3.46 20.17 -9.60
CA THR A 190 3.05 18.79 -9.88
C THR A 190 3.75 18.23 -11.10
N TRP A 191 3.90 19.03 -12.16
CA TRP A 191 4.62 18.62 -13.36
C TRP A 191 6.08 18.25 -13.03
N MET A 192 6.80 19.08 -12.27
CA MET A 192 8.18 18.79 -11.85
C MET A 192 8.26 17.50 -11.01
N ARG A 193 7.39 17.36 -9.99
CA ARG A 193 7.39 16.17 -9.13
C ARG A 193 7.23 14.87 -9.90
N ASN A 194 6.39 14.88 -10.94
CA ASN A 194 6.13 13.72 -11.79
C ASN A 194 7.21 13.52 -12.86
N ASN A 195 7.59 14.57 -13.60
CA ASN A 195 8.46 14.45 -14.77
C ASN A 195 9.95 14.41 -14.39
N TRP A 196 10.36 15.13 -13.36
CA TRP A 196 11.71 15.00 -12.78
C TRP A 196 11.82 13.87 -11.75
N GLN A 197 10.76 13.06 -11.63
CA GLN A 197 10.74 11.80 -10.89
C GLN A 197 11.08 11.97 -9.40
N LEU A 198 10.61 13.06 -8.77
CA LEU A 198 10.88 13.34 -7.36
C LEU A 198 10.23 12.30 -6.42
N TRP A 199 9.03 11.81 -6.76
CA TRP A 199 8.40 10.68 -6.04
C TRP A 199 9.09 9.34 -6.31
N GLY A 200 9.50 9.12 -7.56
CA GLY A 200 10.00 7.82 -8.02
C GLY A 200 11.51 7.63 -7.87
N GLY A 201 12.24 8.63 -7.36
CA GLY A 201 13.69 8.67 -7.33
C GLY A 201 14.33 9.14 -8.64
N SER A 202 15.31 10.03 -8.57
CA SER A 202 16.12 10.52 -9.69
C SER A 202 17.43 11.13 -9.19
N ARG A 203 18.33 11.53 -10.09
CA ARG A 203 19.53 12.27 -9.67
C ARG A 203 19.19 13.58 -8.94
N LEU A 204 18.10 14.26 -9.35
CA LEU A 204 17.60 15.46 -8.68
C LEU A 204 17.05 15.16 -7.28
N SER A 205 16.22 14.12 -7.15
CA SER A 205 15.69 13.76 -5.83
C SER A 205 16.81 13.31 -4.89
N LYS A 206 17.86 12.68 -5.42
CA LYS A 206 19.05 12.33 -4.66
C LYS A 206 19.76 13.59 -4.14
N TYR A 207 19.96 14.60 -4.99
CA TYR A 207 20.53 15.89 -4.58
C TYR A 207 19.79 16.47 -3.36
N PHE A 208 18.45 16.49 -3.35
CA PHE A 208 17.68 16.95 -2.20
C PHE A 208 17.75 16.00 -0.98
N ASN A 209 17.74 14.69 -1.21
CA ASN A 209 17.89 13.72 -0.13
C ASN A 209 19.24 13.87 0.59
N ASP A 210 20.31 14.21 -0.14
CA ASP A 210 21.64 14.48 0.43
C ASP A 210 21.62 15.76 1.31
N LEU A 211 20.65 16.65 1.11
CA LEU A 211 20.36 17.82 1.96
C LEU A 211 19.34 17.52 3.09
N ASN A 212 18.98 16.25 3.29
CA ASN A 212 17.92 15.79 4.20
C ASN A 212 16.52 16.35 3.89
N ILE A 213 16.22 16.63 2.62
CA ILE A 213 14.88 16.98 2.14
C ILE A 213 14.31 15.79 1.37
N TYR A 214 13.28 15.15 1.92
CA TYR A 214 12.74 13.89 1.38
C TYR A 214 11.37 14.02 0.73
N HIS A 215 10.58 15.03 1.11
CA HIS A 215 9.22 15.18 0.59
C HIS A 215 9.24 15.91 -0.76
N PRO A 216 8.67 15.33 -1.84
CA PRO A 216 8.72 15.95 -3.17
C PRO A 216 8.05 17.32 -3.26
N ASP A 217 7.07 17.62 -2.41
CA ASP A 217 6.48 18.96 -2.36
C ASP A 217 7.50 20.00 -1.88
N ASP A 218 8.30 19.67 -0.86
CA ASP A 218 9.37 20.53 -0.32
C ASP A 218 10.46 20.74 -1.37
N MET A 219 10.90 19.65 -2.02
CA MET A 219 11.88 19.72 -3.13
C MET A 219 11.40 20.68 -4.21
N SER A 220 10.16 20.52 -4.68
CA SER A 220 9.59 21.40 -5.71
C SER A 220 9.39 22.83 -5.22
N GLY A 221 9.05 23.03 -3.94
CA GLY A 221 8.93 24.34 -3.31
C GLY A 221 10.25 25.10 -3.29
N ILE A 222 11.33 24.45 -2.85
CA ILE A 222 12.69 25.02 -2.84
C ILE A 222 13.12 25.42 -4.25
N ILE A 223 12.86 24.58 -5.25
CA ILE A 223 13.20 24.91 -6.65
C ILE A 223 12.48 26.18 -7.11
N LEU A 224 11.18 26.28 -6.83
CA LEU A 224 10.36 27.43 -7.26
C LEU A 224 10.79 28.72 -6.57
N VAL A 225 10.92 28.70 -5.24
CA VAL A 225 11.39 29.84 -4.46
C VAL A 225 12.75 30.31 -4.98
N SER A 226 13.68 29.37 -5.15
CA SER A 226 15.02 29.68 -5.61
C SER A 226 15.03 30.22 -7.04
N TYR A 227 14.18 29.69 -7.94
CA TYR A 227 14.07 30.21 -9.29
C TYR A 227 13.48 31.63 -9.34
N HIS A 228 12.51 31.95 -8.47
CA HIS A 228 11.98 33.30 -8.35
C HIS A 228 13.04 34.30 -7.87
N ARG A 229 13.82 33.91 -6.86
CA ARG A 229 14.96 34.71 -6.37
C ARG A 229 16.02 34.91 -7.44
N HIS A 230 16.36 33.84 -8.18
CA HIS A 230 17.27 33.89 -9.33
C HIS A 230 16.80 34.91 -10.38
N LEU A 231 15.53 34.88 -10.78
CA LEU A 231 14.97 35.81 -11.76
C LEU A 231 15.03 37.29 -11.31
N ASN A 232 15.00 37.53 -10.00
CA ASN A 232 15.01 38.85 -9.38
C ASN A 232 16.39 39.29 -8.86
N ASN A 233 17.46 38.54 -9.18
CA ASN A 233 18.81 38.78 -8.66
C ASN A 233 18.86 38.88 -7.12
N LYS A 234 18.00 38.12 -6.44
CA LYS A 234 18.00 37.98 -4.98
C LYS A 234 18.86 36.78 -4.59
N GLU A 235 19.48 36.86 -3.41
CA GLU A 235 20.23 35.74 -2.85
C GLU A 235 19.31 34.52 -2.66
N ILE A 236 19.75 33.34 -3.12
CA ILE A 236 18.95 32.11 -3.04
C ILE A 236 18.69 31.69 -1.60
N ARG A 237 19.69 31.84 -0.70
CA ARG A 237 19.61 31.44 0.72
C ARG A 237 19.12 29.99 0.88
N LEU A 238 19.73 29.06 0.12
CA LEU A 238 19.31 27.65 0.05
C LEU A 238 19.35 26.98 1.43
N GLU A 239 20.41 27.22 2.21
CA GLU A 239 20.58 26.65 3.55
C GLU A 239 19.41 27.01 4.47
N GLU A 240 18.92 28.25 4.38
CA GLU A 240 17.78 28.69 5.17
C GLU A 240 16.47 28.05 4.72
N GLN A 241 16.26 27.90 3.41
CA GLN A 241 15.09 27.18 2.88
C GLN A 241 15.09 25.72 3.35
N VAL A 242 16.25 25.05 3.29
CA VAL A 242 16.43 23.68 3.78
C VAL A 242 16.15 23.60 5.28
N LYS A 243 16.73 24.51 6.07
CA LYS A 243 16.56 24.56 7.52
C LYS A 243 15.09 24.77 7.91
N TYR A 244 14.37 25.63 7.20
CA TYR A 244 12.94 25.83 7.41
C TYR A 244 12.14 24.52 7.33
N TYR A 245 12.35 23.71 6.28
CA TYR A 245 11.62 22.45 6.13
C TYR A 245 12.05 21.40 7.16
N GLN A 246 13.34 21.35 7.51
CA GLN A 246 13.83 20.48 8.57
C GLN A 246 13.15 20.81 9.91
N ASP A 247 13.09 22.09 10.27
CA ASP A 247 12.45 22.56 11.50
C ASP A 247 10.94 22.34 11.48
N TYR A 248 10.29 22.55 10.33
CA TYR A 248 8.86 22.24 10.15
C TYR A 248 8.56 20.77 10.46
N TRP A 249 9.29 19.83 9.86
CA TRP A 249 9.08 18.40 10.08
C TRP A 249 9.47 17.94 11.49
N GLU A 250 10.50 18.53 12.09
CA GLU A 250 10.86 18.26 13.48
C GLU A 250 9.77 18.75 14.45
N ASN A 251 9.28 19.97 14.26
CA ASN A 251 8.19 20.53 15.06
C ASN A 251 6.89 19.77 14.87
N SER A 252 6.56 19.37 13.64
CA SER A 252 5.39 18.53 13.35
C SER A 252 5.43 17.21 14.14
N LYS A 253 6.59 16.52 14.15
CA LYS A 253 6.79 15.31 14.96
C LYS A 253 6.65 15.57 16.47
N LYS A 254 7.22 16.67 16.97
CA LYS A 254 7.10 17.06 18.39
C LYS A 254 5.64 17.35 18.77
N MET A 255 4.90 18.05 17.92
CA MET A 255 3.49 18.36 18.13
C MET A 255 2.62 17.10 18.09
N GLU A 256 2.88 16.18 17.15
CA GLU A 256 2.21 14.88 17.10
C GLU A 256 2.46 14.08 18.39
N LEU A 257 3.70 14.05 18.86
CA LEU A 257 4.06 13.37 20.11
C LEU A 257 3.38 14.03 21.31
N LYS A 258 3.37 15.37 21.39
CA LYS A 258 2.68 16.11 22.45
C LYS A 258 1.18 15.79 22.46
N GLY A 259 0.53 15.80 21.30
CA GLY A 259 -0.88 15.42 21.18
C GLY A 259 -1.14 13.97 21.59
N LYS A 260 -0.22 13.04 21.30
CA LYS A 260 -0.28 11.65 21.81
C LYS A 260 -0.18 11.59 23.33
N ILE A 261 0.75 12.34 23.95
CA ILE A 261 0.91 12.42 25.41
C ILE A 261 -0.34 13.00 26.07
N GLU A 262 -0.83 14.12 25.57
CA GLU A 262 -2.04 14.77 26.09
C GLU A 262 -3.25 13.84 25.98
N ALA A 263 -3.47 13.22 24.82
CA ALA A 263 -4.56 12.26 24.65
C ALA A 263 -4.42 11.04 25.57
N PHE A 264 -3.22 10.47 25.71
CA PHE A 264 -2.96 9.31 26.58
C PHE A 264 -3.13 9.61 28.07
N SER A 265 -2.86 10.85 28.50
CA SER A 265 -3.02 11.28 29.90
C SER A 265 -4.46 11.23 30.41
N LYS A 266 -5.45 11.24 29.50
CA LYS A 266 -6.88 11.14 29.83
C LYS A 266 -7.28 9.75 30.35
N TYR A 267 -6.47 8.73 30.09
CA TYR A 267 -6.74 7.33 30.43
C TYR A 267 -6.03 6.96 31.74
N LYS A 268 -6.78 6.77 32.82
CA LYS A 268 -6.29 6.48 34.17
C LYS A 268 -6.62 5.04 34.59
N ILE A 269 -5.77 4.46 35.44
CA ILE A 269 -6.02 3.13 36.00
C ILE A 269 -7.35 3.17 36.77
N GLY A 270 -8.22 2.20 36.50
CA GLY A 270 -9.57 2.13 37.05
C GLY A 270 -10.66 2.74 36.16
N ASP A 271 -10.32 3.52 35.14
CA ASP A 271 -11.31 4.08 34.22
C ASP A 271 -12.03 2.97 33.46
N THR A 272 -13.34 3.14 33.28
CA THR A 272 -14.15 2.29 32.40
C THR A 272 -14.26 2.94 31.03
N LEU A 273 -13.94 2.17 29.99
CA LEU A 273 -13.86 2.64 28.61
C LEU A 273 -14.80 1.82 27.70
N GLU A 274 -15.19 2.41 26.58
CA GLU A 274 -15.89 1.74 25.49
C GLU A 274 -14.94 1.44 24.32
N PHE A 275 -15.09 0.27 23.71
CA PHE A 275 -14.23 -0.19 22.62
C PHE A 275 -14.75 0.31 21.26
N GLY A 276 -13.91 1.00 20.50
CA GLY A 276 -14.28 1.64 19.23
C GLY A 276 -14.28 0.73 18.00
N TYR A 277 -14.09 -0.59 18.15
CA TYR A 277 -14.14 -1.58 17.06
C TYR A 277 -13.29 -1.29 15.80
N GLN A 278 -12.20 -0.51 15.95
CA GLN A 278 -11.37 -0.06 14.81
C GLN A 278 -10.72 -1.21 14.02
N LYS A 279 -10.55 -2.39 14.65
CA LYS A 279 -9.96 -3.60 14.04
C LYS A 279 -11.02 -4.59 13.55
N GLY A 280 -12.30 -4.18 13.52
CA GLY A 280 -13.42 -4.97 13.01
C GLY A 280 -14.11 -5.87 14.04
N PHE A 281 -14.98 -6.75 13.55
CA PHE A 281 -15.94 -7.52 14.35
C PHE A 281 -15.64 -9.02 14.38
N VAL A 282 -15.94 -9.69 15.49
CA VAL A 282 -15.75 -11.15 15.65
C VAL A 282 -16.81 -11.99 14.91
N SER A 283 -17.94 -11.38 14.54
CA SER A 283 -19.07 -12.02 13.85
C SER A 283 -19.92 -10.97 13.12
N LYS A 284 -20.69 -11.41 12.10
CA LYS A 284 -21.64 -10.56 11.39
C LYS A 284 -22.73 -10.02 12.30
N GLU A 285 -23.19 -10.84 13.25
CA GLU A 285 -24.14 -10.43 14.27
C GLU A 285 -23.61 -9.29 15.16
N GLN A 286 -22.31 -9.30 15.50
CA GLN A 286 -21.71 -8.21 16.26
C GLN A 286 -21.67 -6.91 15.44
N GLU A 287 -21.28 -6.99 14.16
CA GLU A 287 -21.30 -5.86 13.22
C GLU A 287 -22.72 -5.29 13.11
N ASP A 288 -23.72 -6.13 12.86
CA ASP A 288 -25.12 -5.69 12.73
C ASP A 288 -25.65 -5.06 14.03
N LYS A 289 -25.23 -5.56 15.20
CA LYS A 289 -25.60 -4.94 16.49
C LYS A 289 -24.87 -3.62 16.72
N TYR A 290 -23.63 -3.47 16.26
CA TYR A 290 -22.88 -2.23 16.36
C TYR A 290 -23.51 -1.13 15.49
N ASP A 291 -23.85 -1.45 14.24
CA ASP A 291 -24.49 -0.52 13.31
C ASP A 291 -25.85 0.00 13.83
N ASN A 292 -26.53 -0.80 14.65
CA ASN A 292 -27.79 -0.43 15.31
C ASN A 292 -27.60 0.25 16.68
N GLY A 293 -26.37 0.54 17.11
CA GLY A 293 -26.07 1.16 18.40
C GLY A 293 -26.30 0.25 19.63
N ILE A 294 -26.47 -1.05 19.41
CA ILE A 294 -26.79 -2.04 20.44
C ILE A 294 -25.52 -2.69 21.01
N CYS A 295 -24.43 -2.71 20.24
CA CYS A 295 -23.20 -3.36 20.64
C CYS A 295 -22.16 -2.38 21.19
N THR A 296 -21.99 -2.39 22.50
CA THR A 296 -20.84 -1.79 23.20
C THR A 296 -20.03 -2.87 23.90
N ALA A 297 -18.70 -2.79 23.81
CA ALA A 297 -17.81 -3.59 24.65
C ALA A 297 -17.13 -2.64 25.64
N LYS A 298 -17.12 -3.04 26.92
CA LYS A 298 -16.57 -2.23 28.00
C LYS A 298 -15.40 -2.91 28.66
N GLY A 299 -14.43 -2.11 29.08
CA GLY A 299 -13.25 -2.59 29.77
C GLY A 299 -12.78 -1.61 30.83
N ILE A 300 -12.05 -2.13 31.82
CA ILE A 300 -11.44 -1.34 32.89
C ILE A 300 -9.93 -1.32 32.68
N ILE A 301 -9.31 -0.15 32.75
CA ILE A 301 -7.85 -0.02 32.68
C ILE A 301 -7.21 -0.62 33.93
N THR A 302 -6.31 -1.59 33.77
CA THR A 302 -5.58 -2.23 34.86
C THR A 302 -4.12 -1.79 34.95
N GLU A 303 -3.48 -1.48 33.82
CA GLU A 303 -2.09 -1.02 33.75
C GLU A 303 -1.89 -0.04 32.58
N ARG A 304 -0.80 0.74 32.62
CA ARG A 304 -0.43 1.73 31.59
C ARG A 304 1.04 1.58 31.20
N ASN A 305 1.34 1.74 29.91
CA ASN A 305 2.70 1.85 29.37
C ASN A 305 2.82 3.19 28.63
N GLU A 306 3.46 4.15 29.28
CA GLU A 306 3.61 5.52 28.78
C GLU A 306 4.60 5.63 27.61
N LYS A 307 5.58 4.71 27.56
CA LYS A 307 6.61 4.71 26.50
C LYS A 307 6.02 4.34 25.14
N ASP A 308 5.16 3.32 25.14
CA ASP A 308 4.57 2.77 23.91
C ASP A 308 3.12 3.24 23.68
N PHE A 309 2.59 4.11 24.56
CA PHE A 309 1.21 4.59 24.55
C PHE A 309 0.18 3.44 24.56
N LEU A 310 0.42 2.42 25.38
CA LEU A 310 -0.47 1.27 25.51
C LEU A 310 -1.21 1.28 26.86
N ILE A 311 -2.44 0.79 26.84
CA ILE A 311 -3.23 0.52 28.06
C ILE A 311 -3.54 -0.96 28.14
N LYS A 312 -3.45 -1.52 29.34
CA LYS A 312 -3.90 -2.88 29.61
C LYS A 312 -5.33 -2.79 30.11
N VAL A 313 -6.24 -3.47 29.42
CA VAL A 313 -7.67 -3.38 29.69
C VAL A 313 -8.23 -4.76 30.02
N LYS A 314 -8.94 -4.87 31.14
CA LYS A 314 -9.75 -6.03 31.50
C LYS A 314 -11.14 -5.88 30.91
N LEU A 315 -11.52 -6.78 30.00
CA LEU A 315 -12.87 -6.78 29.44
C LEU A 315 -13.91 -7.17 30.47
N ILE A 316 -14.91 -6.33 30.68
CA ILE A 316 -16.03 -6.59 31.60
C ILE A 316 -17.34 -6.87 30.85
N GLU A 317 -17.52 -6.31 29.67
CA GLU A 317 -18.71 -6.46 28.84
C GLU A 317 -18.34 -6.66 27.37
N THR A 318 -19.06 -7.56 26.69
CA THR A 318 -18.87 -7.86 25.26
C THR A 318 -20.23 -8.24 24.65
N CYS A 319 -20.53 -7.74 23.46
CA CYS A 319 -21.79 -8.03 22.76
C CYS A 319 -21.93 -9.47 22.27
N ASP A 320 -20.80 -10.16 22.06
CA ASP A 320 -20.72 -11.55 21.62
C ASP A 320 -19.81 -12.31 22.60
N LYS A 321 -20.19 -13.54 22.95
CA LYS A 321 -19.37 -14.48 23.75
C LYS A 321 -17.99 -14.76 23.15
N LYS A 322 -17.80 -14.48 21.86
CA LYS A 322 -16.53 -14.58 21.13
C LYS A 322 -15.56 -13.43 21.46
N GLY A 323 -16.02 -12.37 22.12
CA GLY A 323 -15.22 -11.24 22.55
C GLY A 323 -15.05 -10.15 21.49
N ILE A 324 -13.88 -9.53 21.45
CA ILE A 324 -13.50 -8.48 20.49
C ILE A 324 -12.22 -8.84 19.73
N ILE A 325 -12.00 -8.23 18.57
CA ILE A 325 -10.73 -8.27 17.83
C ILE A 325 -9.87 -7.11 18.32
N TYR A 326 -8.71 -7.41 18.90
CA TYR A 326 -7.76 -6.38 19.36
C TYR A 326 -6.55 -6.23 18.45
N TYR A 327 -6.33 -7.20 17.55
CA TYR A 327 -5.24 -7.15 16.61
C TYR A 327 -5.66 -7.85 15.32
N ASP A 328 -5.47 -7.15 14.23
CA ASP A 328 -5.55 -7.68 12.89
C ASP A 328 -4.45 -6.99 12.08
N ASN A 329 -3.60 -7.79 11.44
CA ASN A 329 -2.51 -7.28 10.60
C ASN A 329 -2.91 -7.15 9.13
N ASP A 330 -4.21 -7.10 8.85
CA ASP A 330 -4.73 -6.84 7.52
C ASP A 330 -4.31 -5.43 7.08
N GLY A 331 -3.45 -5.35 6.07
CA GLY A 331 -2.90 -4.08 5.58
C GLY A 331 -1.62 -3.60 6.28
N ASP A 332 -1.09 -4.36 7.24
CA ASP A 332 0.25 -4.09 7.77
C ASP A 332 1.31 -4.23 6.66
N ILE A 333 2.38 -3.44 6.72
CA ILE A 333 3.50 -3.51 5.78
C ILE A 333 4.79 -3.81 6.54
N ILE A 334 5.48 -4.88 6.16
CA ILE A 334 6.77 -5.28 6.74
C ILE A 334 7.89 -4.93 5.75
N TYR A 335 8.86 -4.16 6.21
CA TYR A 335 10.11 -3.93 5.48
C TYR A 335 11.09 -5.08 5.73
N ASP A 336 11.55 -5.72 4.66
CA ASP A 336 12.63 -6.69 4.70
C ASP A 336 13.97 -6.01 4.38
N PRO A 337 14.88 -5.85 5.36
CA PRO A 337 16.16 -5.17 5.15
C PRO A 337 17.10 -5.93 4.21
N LYS A 338 16.93 -7.25 4.02
CA LYS A 338 17.77 -8.04 3.11
C LYS A 338 17.42 -7.77 1.66
N THR A 339 16.12 -7.66 1.36
CA THR A 339 15.62 -7.41 0.01
C THR A 339 15.41 -5.92 -0.26
N LYS A 340 15.46 -5.08 0.79
CA LYS A 340 15.16 -3.64 0.79
C LYS A 340 13.76 -3.32 0.25
N ARG A 341 12.80 -4.20 0.53
CA ARG A 341 11.43 -4.09 0.01
C ARG A 341 10.43 -4.18 1.14
N SER A 342 9.33 -3.46 0.95
CA SER A 342 8.17 -3.47 1.81
C SER A 342 7.12 -4.41 1.22
N GLY A 343 6.44 -5.19 2.06
CA GLY A 343 5.32 -6.00 1.63
C GLY A 343 4.49 -6.50 2.80
N SER A 344 3.29 -6.98 2.52
CA SER A 344 2.37 -7.46 3.55
C SER A 344 2.89 -8.66 4.33
N PRO A 345 2.42 -8.82 5.58
CA PRO A 345 2.77 -9.94 6.42
C PRO A 345 2.39 -11.27 5.77
N PRO A 346 3.18 -12.33 5.98
CA PRO A 346 3.02 -13.59 5.28
C PRO A 346 1.89 -14.47 5.82
N LYS A 347 1.05 -13.95 6.71
CA LYS A 347 -0.16 -14.60 7.20
C LYS A 347 -0.98 -13.52 7.87
N ARG A 348 -2.28 -13.45 7.55
CA ARG A 348 -3.22 -12.68 8.36
C ARG A 348 -3.37 -13.32 9.75
N ILE A 349 -3.17 -12.54 10.78
CA ILE A 349 -3.22 -12.91 12.18
C ILE A 349 -4.29 -12.04 12.82
N ILE A 350 -5.41 -12.68 13.17
CA ILE A 350 -6.48 -12.05 13.95
C ILE A 350 -6.36 -12.57 15.37
N LYS A 351 -6.18 -11.68 16.34
CA LYS A 351 -6.20 -12.02 17.76
C LYS A 351 -7.43 -11.43 18.42
N LYS A 352 -8.01 -12.25 19.30
CA LYS A 352 -9.26 -11.95 20.01
C LYS A 352 -9.04 -12.03 21.50
N VAL A 353 -9.78 -11.24 22.24
CA VAL A 353 -9.82 -11.31 23.70
C VAL A 353 -11.27 -11.43 24.16
N LYS A 354 -11.51 -12.32 25.12
CA LYS A 354 -12.85 -12.63 25.64
C LYS A 354 -13.12 -11.83 26.91
N ARG A 355 -14.40 -11.75 27.29
CA ARG A 355 -14.84 -11.23 28.58
C ARG A 355 -14.03 -11.82 29.74
N ASN A 356 -13.75 -11.00 30.75
CA ASN A 356 -12.94 -11.27 31.95
C ASN A 356 -11.46 -11.60 31.68
N LYS A 357 -10.94 -11.30 30.48
CA LYS A 357 -9.51 -11.39 30.17
C LYS A 357 -8.91 -9.99 30.01
N GLU A 358 -7.61 -9.91 30.27
CA GLU A 358 -6.80 -8.71 30.11
C GLU A 358 -5.95 -8.81 28.86
N GLN A 359 -5.73 -7.68 28.21
CA GLN A 359 -4.88 -7.56 27.04
C GLN A 359 -4.34 -6.12 26.95
N TRP A 360 -3.15 -5.95 26.36
CA TRP A 360 -2.61 -4.65 25.99
C TRP A 360 -3.20 -4.18 24.66
N PHE A 361 -3.62 -2.92 24.62
CA PHE A 361 -4.24 -2.26 23.47
C PHE A 361 -3.55 -0.92 23.18
N GLU A 362 -3.66 -0.45 21.94
CA GLU A 362 -3.44 0.97 21.67
C GLU A 362 -4.52 1.77 22.38
N TYR A 363 -4.15 2.86 23.06
CA TYR A 363 -5.12 3.65 23.82
C TYR A 363 -6.28 4.18 22.94
N LYS A 364 -6.00 4.41 21.65
CA LYS A 364 -6.97 4.89 20.66
C LYS A 364 -8.02 3.87 20.25
N ASP A 365 -7.82 2.59 20.57
CA ASP A 365 -8.86 1.57 20.34
C ASP A 365 -10.05 1.75 21.32
N TRP A 366 -9.90 2.64 22.30
CA TRP A 366 -10.83 2.85 23.40
C TRP A 366 -11.23 4.33 23.55
N GLU A 367 -12.48 4.55 23.94
CA GLU A 367 -13.06 5.86 24.23
C GLU A 367 -13.46 5.93 25.71
N THR A 368 -13.20 7.08 26.34
CA THR A 368 -13.64 7.32 27.72
C THR A 368 -15.16 7.45 27.75
N VAL A 369 -15.81 6.71 28.65
CA VAL A 369 -17.24 6.89 28.91
C VAL A 369 -17.39 8.18 29.73
N GLU A 370 -18.15 9.15 29.23
CA GLU A 370 -18.46 10.40 29.96
C GLU A 370 -19.23 10.16 31.26
#